data_AF-A0A948VZF6-F1
#
_entry.id   AF-A0A948VZF6-F1
#
_cell.length_a   1.000
_cell.length_b   1.000
_cell.length_c   1.000
_cell.angle_alpha   90.00
_cell.angle_beta   90.00
_cell.angle_gamma   90.00
#
_symmetry.space_group_name_H-M   'P 1'
#
loop_
_entity.id
_entity.type
_entity.pdbx_description
1 polymer ?
#
loop_
_entity_poly.entity_id
_entity_poly.type
_entity_poly.pdbx_seq_one_letter_code
_entity_poly.pdbx_strand_id
1 'polypeptide(L)'
;MPNITSQQFFDALQTGWGEYVGKFNGLSPAGQSAFLEREGYPRFHDLLAHIIAWWEEALEIITAVLESHDLPSREYDIDAFNAEALAEYRDWSESDLLAHYENLREALLDLVAELPDGALENKRIAGWLHACVIEHLHEHRLP
;
A
#
# COMPACT_ATOMS: atom_id res chain seq x y z
N MET A 1 13.69 6.86 -13.75
CA MET A 1 12.38 6.23 -13.49
C MET A 1 11.63 6.20 -14.81
N PRO A 2 10.90 5.11 -15.14
CA PRO A 2 9.98 5.13 -16.28
C PRO A 2 9.01 6.32 -16.15
N ASN A 3 8.43 6.75 -17.27
CA ASN A 3 7.52 7.90 -17.30
C ASN A 3 6.18 7.50 -16.66
N ILE A 4 6.09 7.57 -15.33
CA ILE A 4 4.91 7.13 -14.56
C ILE A 4 3.84 8.23 -14.62
N THR A 5 2.60 7.85 -14.90
CA THR A 5 1.45 8.77 -14.97
C THR A 5 0.49 8.55 -13.82
N SER A 6 -0.31 9.58 -13.48
CA SER A 6 -1.40 9.46 -12.51
C SER A 6 -2.38 8.33 -12.87
N GLN A 7 -2.59 8.08 -14.16
CA GLN A 7 -3.45 6.97 -14.62
C GLN A 7 -2.90 5.61 -14.17
N GLN A 8 -1.58 5.39 -14.18
CA GLN A 8 -1.02 4.11 -13.75
C GLN A 8 -1.23 3.86 -12.25
N PHE A 9 -1.14 4.92 -11.43
CA PHE A 9 -1.48 4.82 -10.00
C PHE A 9 -2.96 4.55 -9.80
N PHE A 10 -3.81 5.26 -10.54
CA PHE A 10 -5.26 5.07 -10.49
C PHE A 10 -5.66 3.64 -10.86
N ASP A 11 -5.12 3.10 -11.95
CA ASP A 11 -5.40 1.73 -12.40
C ASP A 11 -4.93 0.70 -11.35
N ALA A 12 -3.73 0.90 -10.77
CA ALA A 12 -3.20 0.04 -9.73
C ALA A 12 -4.07 0.06 -8.46
N LEU A 13 -4.55 1.23 -8.03
CA LEU A 13 -5.42 1.36 -6.85
C LEU A 13 -6.84 0.86 -7.11
N GLN A 14 -7.40 1.11 -8.28
CA GLN A 14 -8.78 0.76 -8.59
C GLN A 14 -8.94 -0.73 -8.91
N THR A 15 -8.08 -1.28 -9.76
CA THR A 15 -8.23 -2.65 -10.29
C THR A 15 -7.23 -3.64 -9.70
N GLY A 16 -6.04 -3.16 -9.35
CA GLY A 16 -5.03 -3.97 -8.68
C GLY A 16 -5.45 -4.23 -7.24
N TRP A 17 -5.30 -3.20 -6.41
CA TRP A 17 -5.59 -3.24 -4.99
C TRP A 17 -7.09 -3.34 -4.68
N GLY A 18 -7.95 -2.68 -5.46
CA GLY A 18 -9.41 -2.74 -5.25
C GLY A 18 -10.03 -4.11 -5.50
N GLU A 19 -9.38 -4.97 -6.29
CA GLU A 19 -9.82 -6.36 -6.50
C GLU A 19 -9.02 -7.37 -5.67
N TYR A 20 -8.00 -6.92 -4.95
CA TYR A 20 -6.97 -7.77 -4.36
C TYR A 20 -7.53 -8.75 -3.31
N VAL A 21 -8.29 -8.23 -2.35
CA VAL A 21 -8.96 -9.03 -1.31
C VAL A 21 -9.94 -10.02 -1.96
N GLY A 22 -10.71 -9.57 -2.95
CA GLY A 22 -11.66 -10.42 -3.68
C GLY A 22 -10.96 -11.56 -4.44
N LYS A 23 -9.84 -11.27 -5.09
CA LYS A 23 -9.01 -12.26 -5.80
C LYS A 23 -8.43 -13.28 -4.82
N PHE A 24 -7.88 -12.85 -3.69
CA PHE A 24 -7.36 -13.76 -2.66
C PHE A 24 -8.47 -14.67 -2.12
N ASN A 25 -9.63 -14.11 -1.78
CA ASN A 25 -10.78 -14.86 -1.29
C ASN A 25 -11.36 -15.83 -2.34
N GLY A 26 -11.17 -15.55 -3.63
CA GLY A 26 -11.56 -16.42 -4.73
C GLY A 26 -10.59 -17.60 -4.98
N LEU A 27 -9.40 -17.60 -4.39
CA LEU A 27 -8.48 -18.72 -4.48
C LEU A 27 -9.02 -19.95 -3.72
N SER A 28 -8.61 -21.14 -4.16
CA SER A 28 -8.85 -22.34 -3.36
C SER A 28 -8.10 -22.27 -2.02
N PRO A 29 -8.52 -23.00 -0.97
CA PRO A 29 -7.81 -23.00 0.32
C PRO A 29 -6.32 -23.37 0.20
N ALA A 30 -5.98 -24.30 -0.71
CA ALA A 30 -4.60 -24.64 -1.01
C ALA A 30 -3.85 -23.50 -1.71
N GLY A 31 -4.53 -22.77 -2.61
CA GLY A 31 -3.98 -21.59 -3.28
C GLY A 31 -3.70 -20.44 -2.31
N GLN A 32 -4.62 -20.18 -1.38
CA GLN A 32 -4.43 -19.18 -0.32
C GLN A 32 -3.23 -19.53 0.57
N SER A 33 -3.13 -20.80 1.00
CA SER A 33 -2.04 -21.27 1.85
C SER A 33 -0.68 -21.15 1.15
N ALA A 34 -0.59 -21.59 -0.12
CA ALA A 34 0.64 -21.52 -0.90
C ALA A 34 1.06 -20.07 -1.21
N PHE A 35 0.09 -19.19 -1.43
CA PHE A 35 0.36 -17.75 -1.59
C PHE A 35 0.94 -17.17 -0.30
N LEU A 36 0.28 -17.36 0.85
CA LEU A 36 0.74 -16.84 2.14
C LEU A 36 2.11 -17.38 2.56
N GLU A 37 2.39 -18.66 2.29
CA GLU A 37 3.72 -19.25 2.53
C GLU A 37 4.80 -18.57 1.67
N ARG A 38 4.52 -18.26 0.40
CA ARG A 38 5.43 -17.52 -0.47
C ARG A 38 5.69 -16.10 0.02
N GLU A 39 4.64 -15.42 0.48
CA GLU A 39 4.74 -14.06 1.03
C GLU A 39 5.43 -14.03 2.40
N GLY A 40 5.55 -15.17 3.08
CA GLY A 40 6.16 -15.25 4.41
C GLY A 40 5.24 -14.80 5.55
N TYR A 41 3.93 -14.68 5.30
CA TYR A 41 2.94 -14.29 6.31
C TYR A 41 2.06 -15.47 6.72
N PRO A 42 1.78 -15.67 8.02
CA PRO A 42 0.94 -16.78 8.46
C PRO A 42 -0.55 -16.58 8.17
N ARG A 43 -1.00 -15.31 8.03
CA ARG A 43 -2.38 -14.95 7.75
C ARG A 43 -2.42 -13.83 6.72
N PHE A 44 -3.48 -13.80 5.92
CA PHE A 44 -3.74 -12.68 5.01
C PHE A 44 -3.93 -11.35 5.76
N HIS A 45 -4.49 -11.42 6.97
CA HIS A 45 -4.54 -10.30 7.92
C HIS A 45 -3.17 -9.64 8.14
N ASP A 46 -2.13 -10.45 8.33
CA ASP A 46 -0.78 -9.95 8.61
C ASP A 46 -0.16 -9.32 7.35
N LEU A 47 -0.41 -9.88 6.17
CA LEU A 47 0.00 -9.28 4.90
C LEU A 47 -0.71 -7.92 4.67
N LEU A 48 -2.02 -7.84 4.93
CA LEU A 48 -2.75 -6.59 4.79
C LEU A 48 -2.27 -5.53 5.78
N ALA A 49 -1.98 -5.90 7.03
CA ALA A 49 -1.40 -4.99 8.02
C ALA A 49 -0.06 -4.40 7.55
N HIS A 50 0.79 -5.22 6.94
CA HIS A 50 2.03 -4.76 6.32
C HIS A 50 1.79 -3.77 5.17
N ILE A 51 0.85 -4.07 4.26
CA ILE A 51 0.50 -3.19 3.13
C ILE A 51 -0.06 -1.84 3.63
N ILE A 52 -1.00 -1.90 4.59
CA ILE A 52 -1.62 -0.74 5.23
C ILE A 52 -0.56 0.20 5.80
N ALA A 53 0.40 -0.30 6.57
CA ALA A 53 1.43 0.54 7.19
C ALA A 53 2.25 1.33 6.17
N TRP A 54 2.60 0.72 5.02
CA TRP A 54 3.31 1.43 3.96
C TRP A 54 2.44 2.47 3.25
N TRP A 55 1.12 2.26 3.17
CA TRP A 55 0.19 3.26 2.64
C TRP A 55 0.01 4.45 3.58
N GLU A 56 -0.10 4.20 4.89
CA GLU A 56 -0.17 5.26 5.89
C GLU A 56 1.07 6.16 5.85
N GLU A 57 2.25 5.55 5.84
CA GLU A 57 3.52 6.27 5.74
C GLU A 57 3.62 7.07 4.43
N ALA A 58 3.18 6.47 3.30
CA ALA A 58 3.16 7.17 2.02
C ALA A 58 2.22 8.38 2.04
N LEU A 59 1.00 8.23 2.56
CA LEU A 59 0.02 9.32 2.68
C LEU A 59 0.57 10.45 3.55
N GLU A 60 1.17 10.14 4.70
CA GLU A 60 1.76 11.13 5.59
C GLU A 60 2.86 11.93 4.88
N ILE A 61 3.81 11.22 4.25
CA ILE A 61 4.95 11.85 3.60
C ILE A 61 4.52 12.69 2.40
N ILE A 62 3.64 12.18 1.55
CA ILE A 62 3.20 12.89 0.35
C ILE A 62 2.42 14.14 0.74
N THR A 63 1.50 14.02 1.71
CA THR A 63 0.72 15.16 2.22
C THR A 63 1.64 16.23 2.78
N ALA A 64 2.63 15.86 3.61
CA ALA A 64 3.58 16.82 4.16
C ALA A 64 4.39 17.53 3.06
N VAL A 65 4.83 16.81 2.03
CA VAL A 65 5.55 17.42 0.90
C VAL A 65 4.66 18.40 0.12
N LEU A 66 3.39 18.04 -0.10
CA LEU A 66 2.41 18.93 -0.77
C LEU A 66 2.14 20.20 0.05
N GLU A 67 2.09 20.09 1.37
CA GLU A 67 1.92 21.20 2.30
C GLU A 67 3.21 22.03 2.51
N SER A 68 4.28 21.71 1.79
CA SER A 68 5.60 22.34 1.95
C SER A 68 6.17 22.20 3.37
N HIS A 69 5.79 21.14 4.08
CA HIS A 69 6.42 20.73 5.32
C HIS A 69 7.64 19.85 5.00
N ASP A 70 8.81 20.29 5.46
CA ASP A 70 10.04 19.50 5.30
C ASP A 70 10.10 18.43 6.39
N LEU A 71 9.49 17.27 6.12
CA LEU A 71 9.76 16.08 6.92
C LEU A 71 11.16 15.57 6.58
N PRO A 72 12.07 15.40 7.56
CA PRO A 72 13.38 14.82 7.27
C PRO A 72 13.22 13.46 6.62
N SER A 73 14.14 13.10 5.72
CA SER A 73 14.18 11.73 5.20
C SER A 73 14.42 10.78 6.37
N ARG A 74 13.52 9.81 6.55
CA ARG A 74 13.66 8.75 7.53
C ARG A 74 14.40 7.58 6.89
N GLU A 75 15.39 7.05 7.58
CA GLU A 75 15.92 5.71 7.28
C GLU A 75 15.04 4.70 8.02
N TYR A 76 14.50 3.73 7.31
CA TYR A 76 13.68 2.67 7.90
C TYR A 76 14.55 1.46 8.18
N ASP A 77 14.48 0.99 9.42
CA ASP A 77 14.66 -0.43 9.68
C ASP A 77 13.36 -1.12 9.24
N ILE A 78 13.40 -1.68 8.02
CA ILE A 78 12.22 -2.26 7.36
C ILE A 78 11.64 -3.42 8.19
N ASP A 79 12.50 -4.24 8.79
CA ASP A 79 12.07 -5.37 9.60
C ASP A 79 11.38 -4.90 10.88
N ALA A 80 11.96 -3.88 11.54
CA ALA A 80 11.35 -3.30 12.73
C ALA A 80 10.01 -2.61 12.41
N PHE A 81 9.95 -1.83 11.33
CA PHE A 81 8.73 -1.17 10.87
C PHE A 81 7.62 -2.17 10.57
N ASN A 82 7.93 -3.23 9.82
CA ASN A 82 6.96 -4.29 9.52
C ASN A 82 6.49 -5.01 10.80
N ALA A 83 7.42 -5.30 11.72
CA ALA A 83 7.08 -5.95 12.98
C ALA A 83 6.18 -5.08 13.88
N GLU A 84 6.38 -3.76 13.87
CA GLU A 84 5.52 -2.79 14.55
C GLU A 84 4.11 -2.80 13.96
N ALA A 85 3.98 -2.74 12.63
CA ALA A 85 2.68 -2.82 11.96
C ALA A 85 1.93 -4.12 12.30
N LEU A 86 2.62 -5.26 12.30
CA LEU A 86 2.03 -6.55 12.70
C LEU A 86 1.60 -6.57 14.17
N ALA A 87 2.28 -5.84 15.05
CA ALA A 87 1.90 -5.74 16.45
C ALA A 87 0.69 -4.81 16.64
N GLU A 88 0.66 -3.68 15.94
CA GLU A 88 -0.41 -2.69 15.98
C GLU A 88 -1.76 -3.26 15.55
N TYR A 89 -1.77 -3.97 14.42
CA TYR A 89 -2.99 -4.52 13.84
C TYR A 89 -3.34 -5.93 14.34
N ARG A 90 -2.56 -6.50 15.26
CA ARG A 90 -2.69 -7.90 15.69
C ARG A 90 -4.09 -8.26 16.18
N ASP A 91 -4.65 -7.39 17.01
CA ASP A 91 -5.89 -7.62 17.75
C ASP A 91 -7.12 -7.02 17.05
N TRP A 92 -6.92 -6.41 15.86
CA TRP A 92 -8.02 -5.91 15.06
C TRP A 92 -8.87 -7.07 14.53
N SER A 93 -10.17 -6.84 14.41
CA SER A 93 -11.02 -7.79 13.70
C SER A 93 -10.71 -7.77 12.20
N GLU A 94 -10.98 -8.87 11.50
CA GLU A 94 -10.83 -8.93 10.04
C GLU A 94 -11.68 -7.84 9.36
N SER A 95 -12.89 -7.57 9.85
CA SER A 95 -13.76 -6.54 9.29
C SER A 95 -13.21 -5.13 9.48
N ASP A 96 -12.61 -4.82 10.63
CA ASP A 96 -12.05 -3.50 10.89
C ASP A 96 -10.79 -3.27 10.05
N LEU A 97 -9.94 -4.29 9.93
CA LEU A 97 -8.74 -4.20 9.10
C LEU A 97 -9.11 -4.02 7.61
N LEU A 98 -10.10 -4.76 7.12
CA LEU A 98 -10.57 -4.63 5.74
C LEU A 98 -11.22 -3.27 5.48
N ALA A 99 -11.98 -2.73 6.44
CA ALA A 99 -12.53 -1.38 6.32
C ALA A 99 -11.42 -0.34 6.25
N HIS A 100 -10.37 -0.48 7.08
CA HIS A 100 -9.22 0.42 7.06
C HIS A 100 -8.39 0.33 5.78
N TYR A 101 -8.15 -0.88 5.28
CA TYR A 101 -7.55 -1.12 3.96
C TYR A 101 -8.29 -0.36 2.85
N GLU A 102 -9.62 -0.49 2.79
CA GLU A 102 -10.42 0.19 1.77
C GLU A 102 -10.42 1.71 1.96
N ASN A 103 -10.52 2.22 3.19
CA ASN A 103 -10.46 3.65 3.47
C ASN A 103 -9.12 4.26 2.99
N LEU A 104 -7.99 3.59 3.24
CA LEU A 104 -6.69 4.06 2.80
C LEU A 104 -6.53 3.98 1.27
N ARG A 105 -7.08 2.93 0.65
CA ARG A 105 -7.10 2.80 -0.82
C ARG A 105 -7.91 3.92 -1.47
N GLU A 106 -9.05 4.29 -0.89
CA GLU A 106 -9.85 5.44 -1.32
C GLU A 106 -9.12 6.77 -1.09
N ALA A 107 -8.47 6.94 0.06
CA ALA A 107 -7.66 8.13 0.33
C ALA A 107 -6.50 8.29 -0.66
N LEU A 108 -5.84 7.19 -1.06
CA LEU A 108 -4.81 7.19 -2.10
C LEU A 108 -5.39 7.52 -3.49
N LEU A 109 -6.60 7.04 -3.81
CA LEU A 109 -7.28 7.40 -5.05
C LEU A 109 -7.58 8.90 -5.11
N ASP A 110 -8.13 9.45 -4.02
CA ASP A 110 -8.43 10.88 -3.90
C ASP A 110 -7.14 11.70 -3.99
N LEU A 111 -6.08 11.31 -3.27
CA LEU A 111 -4.76 11.93 -3.37
C LEU A 111 -4.27 11.97 -4.82
N VAL A 112 -4.29 10.85 -5.53
CA VAL A 112 -3.83 10.76 -6.93
C VAL A 112 -4.69 11.62 -7.87
N ALA A 113 -6.00 11.68 -7.65
CA ALA A 113 -6.93 12.49 -8.44
C ALA A 113 -6.74 14.00 -8.22
N GLU A 114 -6.33 14.38 -7.01
CA GLU A 114 -6.16 15.78 -6.59
C GLU A 114 -4.71 16.29 -6.69
N LEU A 115 -3.76 15.45 -7.13
CA LEU A 115 -2.36 15.86 -7.31
C LEU A 115 -2.27 17.11 -8.20
N PRO A 116 -1.57 18.18 -7.76
CA PRO A 116 -1.31 19.33 -8.59
C PRO A 116 -0.57 18.99 -9.88
N ASP A 117 -0.76 19.80 -10.93
CA ASP A 117 0.03 19.70 -12.15
C ASP A 117 1.52 19.75 -11.82
N GLY A 118 2.29 18.78 -12.33
CA GLY A 118 3.72 18.66 -12.07
C GLY A 118 4.08 18.07 -10.70
N ALA A 119 3.13 17.68 -9.85
CA ALA A 119 3.45 17.07 -8.54
C ALA A 119 4.31 15.79 -8.67
N LEU A 120 4.11 15.01 -9.74
CA LEU A 120 4.92 13.82 -10.04
C LEU A 120 6.35 14.15 -10.53
N GLU A 121 6.67 15.42 -10.80
CA GLU A 121 8.06 15.85 -11.02
C GLU A 121 8.85 15.88 -9.70
N ASN A 122 8.16 15.98 -8.56
CA ASN A 122 8.78 15.82 -7.25
C ASN A 122 9.11 14.34 -7.02
N LYS A 123 10.41 14.04 -7.01
CA LYS A 123 10.93 12.66 -6.86
C LYS A 123 10.49 11.98 -5.57
N ARG A 124 10.21 12.74 -4.50
CA ARG A 124 9.74 12.16 -3.23
C ARG A 124 8.31 11.68 -3.37
N ILE A 125 7.43 12.51 -3.92
CA ILE A 125 6.03 12.14 -4.19
C ILE A 125 5.98 10.94 -5.15
N ALA A 126 6.65 11.06 -6.31
CA ALA A 126 6.63 10.00 -7.31
C ALA A 126 7.27 8.70 -6.80
N GLY A 127 8.34 8.78 -6.01
CA GLY A 127 9.02 7.63 -5.43
C GLY A 127 8.15 6.88 -4.44
N TRP A 128 7.52 7.58 -3.49
CA TRP A 128 6.63 6.96 -2.49
C TRP A 128 5.38 6.33 -3.13
N LEU A 129 4.72 7.04 -4.05
CA LEU A 129 3.59 6.45 -4.79
C LEU A 129 4.03 5.23 -5.58
N HIS A 130 5.16 5.28 -6.29
CA HIS A 130 5.63 4.15 -7.08
C HIS A 130 5.94 2.92 -6.22
N ALA A 131 6.70 3.11 -5.14
CA ALA A 131 7.07 2.04 -4.23
C ALA A 131 5.81 1.39 -3.62
N CYS A 132 4.94 2.17 -2.99
CA CYS A 132 3.84 1.65 -2.18
C CYS A 132 2.61 1.20 -2.99
N VAL A 133 2.41 1.75 -4.21
CA VAL A 133 1.22 1.44 -5.01
C VAL A 133 1.53 0.47 -6.15
N ILE A 134 2.64 0.66 -6.86
CA ILE A 134 2.94 -0.11 -8.08
C ILE A 134 3.92 -1.25 -7.81
N GLU A 135 5.07 -0.96 -7.23
CA GLU A 135 6.08 -1.99 -6.94
C GLU A 135 5.54 -2.99 -5.91
N HIS A 136 4.91 -2.50 -4.84
CA HIS A 136 4.36 -3.35 -3.79
C HIS A 136 3.23 -4.26 -4.30
N LEU A 137 2.40 -3.78 -5.23
CA LEU A 137 1.39 -4.60 -5.88
C LEU A 137 2.01 -5.69 -6.76
N HIS A 138 3.13 -5.37 -7.41
CA HIS A 138 3.85 -6.34 -8.22
C HIS A 138 4.52 -7.42 -7.35
N GLU A 139 5.13 -7.01 -6.24
CA GLU A 139 5.73 -7.90 -5.25
C GLU A 139 4.71 -8.88 -4.69
N HIS A 140 3.56 -8.38 -4.23
CA HIS A 140 2.51 -9.20 -3.60
C HIS A 140 1.48 -9.72 -4.60
N ARG A 141 1.85 -9.89 -5.88
CA ARG A 141 0.91 -10.27 -6.93
C ARG A 141 0.29 -11.65 -6.66
N LEU A 142 -1.05 -11.69 -6.61
CA LEU A 142 -1.82 -12.94 -6.58
C LEU A 142 -1.69 -13.73 -7.90
N PRO A 143 -1.73 -15.07 -7.85
CA PRO A 143 -1.55 -15.94 -9.02
C PRO A 143 -2.64 -15.82 -10.09
#